data_AF-A0A832IT16-F1
#
_entry.id   AF-A0A832IT16-F1
#
_cell.length_a   1.000
_cell.length_b   1.000
_cell.length_c   1.000
_cell.angle_alpha   90.00
_cell.angle_beta   90.00
_cell.angle_gamma   90.00
#
_symmetry.space_group_name_H-M   'P 1'
#
loop_
_entity.id
_entity.type
_entity.pdbx_description
1 polymer ?
#
loop_
_entity_poly.entity_id
_entity_poly.type
_entity_poly.pdbx_seq_one_letter_code
_entity_poly.pdbx_strand_id
1 'polypeptide(L)' 'MQINDAVLAKLEKLSHLRIDESKKEEVKAQLTGILSYIDNLNELNTDALSASFSTLDG' A
#
# COMPACT_ATOMS: atom_id res chain seq x y z
N MET A 1 10.11 -1.49 -0.87
CA MET A 1 9.53 -2.82 -0.50
C MET A 1 9.05 -3.55 -1.77
N GLN A 2 9.04 -4.89 -1.84
CA GLN A 2 8.53 -5.62 -3.02
C GLN A 2 7.17 -6.28 -2.74
N ILE A 3 6.21 -6.08 -3.64
CA ILE A 3 4.92 -6.79 -3.60
C ILE A 3 5.12 -8.18 -4.22
N ASN A 4 5.14 -9.20 -3.36
CA ASN A 4 5.19 -10.60 -3.77
C ASN A 4 3.81 -11.27 -3.60
N ASP A 5 3.65 -12.49 -4.12
CA ASP A 5 2.40 -13.24 -4.05
C ASP A 5 1.90 -13.46 -2.61
N ALA A 6 2.81 -13.57 -1.64
CA ALA A 6 2.46 -13.71 -0.22
C ALA A 6 1.86 -12.42 0.35
N VAL A 7 2.36 -11.25 -0.04
CA VAL A 7 1.78 -9.95 0.32
C VAL A 7 0.43 -9.77 -0.35
N LEU A 8 0.32 -10.13 -1.64
CA LEU A 8 -0.94 -10.04 -2.37
C LEU A 8 -2.02 -10.91 -1.73
N ALA A 9 -1.72 -12.17 -1.39
CA ALA A 9 -2.67 -13.08 -0.71
C ALA A 9 -3.11 -12.56 0.66
N LYS A 10 -2.22 -11.89 1.40
CA LYS A 10 -2.58 -11.23 2.67
C LYS A 10 -3.51 -10.04 2.43
N LEU A 11 -3.24 -9.23 1.41
CA LEU A 11 -4.12 -8.12 1.03
C LEU A 11 -5.51 -8.64 0.62
N GLU A 12 -5.58 -9.67 -0.21
CA GLU A 12 -6.85 -10.29 -0.63
C GLU A 12 -7.69 -10.73 0.59
N LYS A 13 -7.04 -11.37 1.56
CA LYS A 13 -7.69 -11.81 2.79
C LYS A 13 -8.16 -10.65 3.67
N LEU A 14 -7.34 -9.60 3.83
CA LEU A 14 -7.71 -8.44 4.67
C LEU A 14 -8.80 -7.59 4.02
N SER A 15 -8.77 -7.44 2.70
CA SER A 15 -9.71 -6.61 1.95
C SER A 15 -10.98 -7.36 1.53
N HIS A 16 -11.06 -8.67 1.81
CA HIS A 16 -12.13 -9.56 1.32
C HIS A 16 -12.31 -9.46 -0.21
N LEU A 17 -11.24 -9.11 -0.93
CA LEU A 17 -11.23 -8.91 -2.37
C LEU A 17 -10.44 -10.05 -3.01
N ARG A 18 -11.07 -10.79 -3.93
CA ARG A 18 -10.39 -11.83 -4.69
C ARG A 18 -9.89 -11.26 -6.01
N ILE A 19 -8.59 -11.38 -6.25
CA ILE A 19 -7.93 -10.94 -7.47
C ILE A 19 -7.80 -12.15 -8.39
N ASP A 20 -8.28 -12.00 -9.61
CA ASP A 20 -8.16 -13.05 -10.62
C ASP A 20 -6.69 -13.24 -11.02
N GLU A 21 -6.25 -14.47 -11.29
CA GLU A 21 -4.85 -14.76 -11.67
C GLU A 21 -4.43 -13.93 -12.90
N SER A 22 -5.35 -13.69 -13.84
CA SER A 22 -5.12 -12.87 -15.03
C SER A 22 -4.77 -11.41 -14.73
N LYS A 23 -5.19 -10.91 -13.55
CA LYS A 23 -4.99 -9.53 -13.11
C LYS A 23 -3.92 -9.39 -12.03
N LYS A 24 -3.41 -10.51 -11.47
CA LYS A 24 -2.41 -10.46 -10.39
C LYS A 24 -1.16 -9.68 -10.78
N GLU A 25 -0.61 -9.92 -11.96
CA GLU A 25 0.58 -9.21 -12.42
C GLU A 25 0.34 -7.72 -12.62
N GLU A 26 -0.83 -7.35 -13.16
CA GLU A 26 -1.23 -5.95 -13.30
C GLU A 26 -1.35 -5.25 -11.94
N VAL A 27 -2.03 -5.89 -10.98
CA VAL A 27 -2.21 -5.34 -9.63
C VAL A 27 -0.87 -5.23 -8.90
N LYS A 28 0.03 -6.23 -9.02
CA LYS A 28 1.38 -6.13 -8.46
C LYS A 28 2.15 -4.94 -9.03
N ALA A 29 2.08 -4.72 -10.34
CA ALA A 29 2.75 -3.59 -10.99
C ALA A 29 2.20 -2.24 -10.50
N GLN A 30 0.88 -2.11 -10.41
CA GLN A 30 0.23 -0.90 -9.89
C GLN A 30 0.60 -0.63 -8.43
N LEU A 31 0.52 -1.64 -7.56
CA LEU A 31 0.90 -1.51 -6.15
C LEU A 31 2.38 -1.16 -5.98
N THR A 32 3.25 -1.71 -6.84
CA THR A 32 4.67 -1.35 -6.85
C THR A 32 4.86 0.11 -7.25
N GLY A 33 4.11 0.62 -8.25
CA GLY A 33 4.13 2.03 -8.62
C GLY A 33 3.71 2.96 -7.48
N ILE A 34 2.66 2.58 -6.74
CA ILE A 34 2.21 3.32 -5.55
C ILE A 34 3.29 3.34 -4.47
N LEU A 35 3.93 2.19 -4.18
CA LEU A 35 5.03 2.13 -3.21
C LEU A 35 6.21 3.01 -3.62
N SER A 36 6.59 3.00 -4.91
CA SER A 36 7.66 3.87 -5.41
C SER A 36 7.34 5.36 -5.22
N TYR A 37 6.08 5.74 -5.36
CA TYR A 37 5.64 7.11 -5.07
C TYR A 37 5.73 7.43 -3.56
N ILE A 38 5.32 6.50 -2.70
CA ILE A 38 5.44 6.67 -1.24
C ILE A 38 6.92 6.71 -0.80
N ASP A 39 7.79 5.94 -1.44
CA ASP A 39 9.23 5.94 -1.16
C ASP A 39 9.85 7.32 -1.41
N ASN A 40 9.33 8.10 -2.37
CA ASN A 40 9.72 9.51 -2.55
C ASN A 40 9.33 10.37 -1.34
N LEU A 41 8.14 10.14 -0.76
CA LEU A 41 7.68 10.87 0.43
C LEU A 41 8.48 10.52 1.68
N ASN A 42 9.09 9.34 1.74
CA ASN A 42 9.97 8.92 2.84
C ASN A 42 11.30 9.71 2.89
N GLU A 43 11.65 10.49 1.85
CA GLU A 43 12.82 11.36 1.88
C GLU A 43 12.65 12.55 2.85
N LEU A 44 11.41 12.90 3.19
CA LEU A 44 11.11 13.98 4.13
C LEU A 44 11.19 13.47 5.57
N ASN A 45 12.08 14.07 6.37
CA ASN A 45 12.15 13.78 7.80
C ASN A 45 10.89 14.32 8.49
N THR A 46 10.12 13.41 9.08
CA THR A 46 8.89 13.70 9.82
C THR A 46 9.00 13.40 11.32
N ASP A 47 10.19 13.09 11.84
CA ASP A 47 10.42 12.68 13.24
C ASP A 47 9.97 13.75 14.25
N ALA A 48 9.99 15.02 13.85
CA ALA A 48 9.58 16.15 14.68
C ALA A 48 8.07 16.49 14.57
N LEU A 49 7.32 15.81 13.70
CA LEU A 49 5.91 16.06 13.46
C LEU A 49 5.04 15.07 14.25
N SER A 50 4.09 15.58 15.02
CA SER A 50 3.03 14.76 15.60
C SER A 50 2.08 14.30 14.49
N ALA A 51 1.84 12.99 14.38
CA ALA A 51 0.88 12.45 13.43
C ALA A 51 -0.51 13.08 13.64
N SER A 52 -1.03 13.73 12.61
CA SER A 52 -2.32 14.43 12.66
C SER A 52 -3.44 13.45 12.33
N PHE A 53 -4.10 12.92 13.36
CA PHE A 53 -5.31 12.12 13.22
C PHE A 53 -6.50 13.01 13.57
N SER A 54 -7.24 13.47 12.56
CA SER A 54 -8.49 14.18 12.82
C SER A 54 -9.62 13.16 12.99
N THR A 55 -10.18 13.07 14.20
CA THR A 55 -11.45 12.39 14.49
C THR A 55 -12.64 13.35 14.40
N LEU A 56 -12.52 14.48 13.69
CA LEU A 56 -13.57 15.52 13.60
C LEU A 56 -14.68 15.22 12.58
N ASP A 57 -14.79 13.99 12.10
CA ASP A 57 -16.03 13.42 11.54
C ASP A 57 -16.27 12.04 12.20
N GLY A 58 -16.29 12.03 13.54
CA GLY A 58 -16.74 10.90 14.36
C GLY A 58 -18.26 10.83 14.43
#